data_AF-S7XKX6-F1
#
_entry.id   AF-S7XKX6-F1
#
_cell.length_a   1.000
_cell.length_b   1.000
_cell.length_c   1.000
_cell.angle_alpha   90.00
_cell.angle_beta   90.00
_cell.angle_gamma   90.00
#
_symmetry.space_group_name_H-M   'P 1'
#
loop_
_entity.id
_entity.type
_entity.pdbx_description
1 polymer ?
#
loop_
_entity_poly.entity_id
_entity_poly.type
_entity_poly.pdbx_seq_one_letter_code
_entity_poly.pdbx_strand_id
1 'polypeptide(L)'
;MLLYFLLRDIMSLKVDDFINRTDISLRRGKIEECESIYHQHYNTFKDSILIKKRYCHFLYQIGEYNKIIELFENEDNEDIKAIVKKSKENILKEKDFIKNKEWLLKESKYCKRHITKDINIYLSEKIYDKAFDSVKKLHMYFPSDKKILGIYGQIQMVRGDYAGGMGCFSKIDLPLLNKIKKSVQMSSDIKYMGSISTRNNFLYLKNAITEIEDYYRNDKFSPSVFSKLLADNIYIFLEVCVKNELKDHGTNLADLLMEISESEKDKKIFLEILFLDKHYDRLEKELNKLKIDDKNFVRNMKSKLKEIKKNKERQYQQNKQRGYDTDPEGYYKILNVKPTATTKEILKKYRRLLVEVDPDNYEGDDPKEKERLEQKMMKLNKAKDVLSNEKSREEYDSGRSSFSNRGFKGSTGYQSYGGQDFQDIFSMFFGGGGSGFGSSGHTYYFTTGNSGGGFRAM
;
A
#
# COMPACT_ATOMS: atom_id res chain seq x y z
N MET A 1 16.60 70.11 -21.47
CA MET A 1 16.08 69.26 -22.57
C MET A 1 16.96 68.04 -22.81
N LEU A 2 18.26 68.18 -23.12
CA LEU A 2 19.20 67.06 -23.33
C LEU A 2 19.30 66.07 -22.15
N LEU A 3 19.36 66.57 -20.90
CA LEU A 3 19.40 65.72 -19.70
C LEU A 3 18.15 64.84 -19.52
N TYR A 4 16.99 65.35 -19.95
CA TYR A 4 15.71 64.65 -19.88
C TYR A 4 15.64 63.51 -20.92
N PHE A 5 16.14 63.74 -22.13
CA PHE A 5 16.26 62.69 -23.15
C PHE A 5 17.26 61.60 -22.72
N LEU A 6 18.41 61.98 -22.18
CA LEU A 6 19.40 61.03 -21.63
C LEU A 6 18.83 60.19 -20.47
N LEU A 7 18.12 60.81 -19.53
CA LEU A 7 17.48 60.09 -18.43
C LEU A 7 16.37 59.14 -18.92
N ARG A 8 15.60 59.56 -19.93
CA ARG A 8 14.56 58.72 -20.55
C ARG A 8 15.16 57.51 -21.28
N ASP A 9 16.24 57.70 -22.03
CA ASP A 9 16.92 56.63 -22.75
C ASP A 9 17.58 55.64 -21.78
N ILE A 10 18.22 56.12 -20.71
CA ILE A 10 18.78 55.28 -19.65
C ILE A 10 17.68 54.47 -18.94
N MET A 11 16.52 55.08 -18.68
CA MET A 11 15.38 54.37 -18.07
C MET A 11 14.78 53.34 -19.03
N SER A 12 14.69 53.64 -20.33
CA SER A 12 14.25 52.67 -21.35
C SER A 12 15.18 51.46 -21.41
N LEU A 13 16.50 51.68 -21.45
CA LEU A 13 17.50 50.61 -21.48
C LEU A 13 17.43 49.72 -20.22
N LYS A 14 17.18 50.30 -19.04
CA LYS A 14 17.00 49.54 -17.80
C LYS A 14 15.73 48.70 -17.79
N VAL A 15 14.64 49.22 -18.37
CA VAL A 15 13.38 48.48 -18.54
C VAL A 15 13.56 47.31 -19.51
N ASP A 16 14.26 47.51 -20.62
CA ASP A 16 14.53 46.46 -21.61
C ASP A 16 15.44 45.36 -21.04
N ASP A 17 16.50 45.72 -20.30
CA ASP A 17 17.36 44.75 -19.61
C ASP A 17 16.57 43.93 -18.58
N PHE A 18 15.72 44.58 -17.78
CA PHE A 18 14.84 43.92 -16.83
C PHE A 18 13.89 42.90 -17.49
N ILE A 19 13.23 43.29 -18.59
CA ILE A 19 12.33 42.41 -19.35
C ILE A 19 13.11 41.25 -19.97
N ASN A 20 14.26 41.51 -20.57
CA ASN A 20 15.07 40.47 -21.21
C ASN A 20 15.53 39.42 -20.19
N ARG A 21 16.02 39.85 -19.02
CA ARG A 21 16.42 38.92 -17.95
C ARG A 21 15.24 38.07 -17.47
N THR A 22 14.10 38.68 -17.19
CA THR A 22 12.90 37.94 -16.72
C THR A 22 12.38 36.96 -17.77
N ASP A 23 12.28 37.36 -19.04
CA ASP A 23 11.83 36.48 -20.14
C ASP A 23 12.79 35.32 -20.40
N ILE A 24 14.11 35.55 -20.31
CA ILE A 24 15.11 34.49 -20.43
C ILE A 24 14.95 33.47 -19.29
N SER A 25 14.83 33.93 -18.05
CA SER A 25 14.71 33.05 -16.89
C SER A 25 13.39 32.27 -16.91
N LEU A 26 12.29 32.90 -17.35
CA LEU A 26 11.00 32.26 -17.51
C LEU A 26 11.01 31.19 -18.61
N ARG A 27 11.64 31.47 -19.77
CA ARG A 27 11.83 30.49 -20.86
C ARG A 27 12.64 29.27 -20.41
N ARG A 28 13.59 29.48 -19.48
CA ARG A 28 14.40 28.42 -18.87
C ARG A 28 13.69 27.71 -17.70
N GLY A 29 12.46 28.12 -17.35
CA GLY A 29 11.71 27.54 -16.23
C GLY A 29 12.27 27.89 -14.84
N LYS A 30 13.10 28.94 -14.73
CA LYS A 30 13.69 29.36 -13.46
C LYS A 30 12.76 30.30 -12.70
N ILE A 31 11.69 29.72 -12.15
CA ILE A 31 10.59 30.49 -11.55
C ILE A 31 11.05 31.27 -10.31
N GLU A 32 11.87 30.68 -9.44
CA GLU A 32 12.45 31.39 -8.27
C GLU A 32 13.27 32.61 -8.68
N GLU A 33 14.04 32.52 -9.77
CA GLU A 33 14.84 33.64 -10.28
C GLU A 33 13.93 34.77 -10.79
N CYS A 34 12.86 34.42 -11.51
CA CYS A 34 11.85 35.38 -11.95
C CYS A 34 11.15 36.07 -10.77
N GLU A 35 10.73 35.32 -9.75
CA GLU A 35 10.11 35.89 -8.55
C GLU A 35 11.05 36.87 -7.85
N SER A 36 12.33 36.51 -7.71
CA SER A 36 13.35 37.37 -7.11
C SER A 36 13.53 38.68 -7.89
N ILE A 37 13.63 38.59 -9.22
CA ILE A 37 13.79 39.77 -10.09
C ILE A 37 12.57 40.70 -9.97
N TYR A 38 11.35 40.15 -10.05
CA TYR A 38 10.13 40.95 -9.87
C TYR A 38 10.03 41.55 -8.46
N HIS A 39 10.35 40.79 -7.41
CA HIS A 39 10.32 41.28 -6.04
C HIS A 39 11.29 42.46 -5.83
N GLN A 40 12.49 42.39 -6.40
CA GLN A 40 13.51 43.42 -6.24
C GLN A 40 13.21 44.71 -7.03
N HIS A 41 12.63 44.59 -8.23
CA HIS A 41 12.62 45.70 -9.18
C HIS A 41 11.23 46.17 -9.62
N TYR A 42 10.15 45.42 -9.33
CA TYR A 42 8.81 45.81 -9.80
C TYR A 42 8.40 47.19 -9.29
N ASN A 43 8.62 47.50 -8.01
CA ASN A 43 8.26 48.79 -7.43
C ASN A 43 8.97 49.98 -8.09
N THR A 44 10.20 49.77 -8.59
CA THR A 44 10.99 50.79 -9.31
C THR A 44 10.38 51.14 -10.66
N PHE A 45 9.71 50.20 -11.32
CA PHE A 45 9.21 50.36 -12.67
C PHE A 45 7.69 50.19 -12.80
N LYS A 46 6.98 50.27 -11.67
CA LYS A 46 5.53 49.99 -11.58
C LYS A 46 4.68 50.87 -12.48
N ASP A 47 5.16 52.06 -12.86
CA ASP A 47 4.42 52.99 -13.72
C ASP A 47 4.46 52.58 -15.21
N SER A 48 5.37 51.68 -15.59
CA SER A 48 5.44 51.13 -16.95
C SER A 48 4.34 50.11 -17.18
N ILE A 49 3.41 50.41 -18.10
CA ILE A 49 2.33 49.49 -18.48
C ILE A 49 2.86 48.14 -19.00
N LEU A 50 3.99 48.15 -19.70
CA LEU A 50 4.61 46.93 -20.21
C LEU A 50 5.05 46.01 -19.08
N ILE A 51 5.65 46.57 -18.02
CA ILE A 51 6.08 45.81 -16.84
C ILE A 51 4.87 45.33 -16.03
N LYS A 52 3.83 46.15 -15.87
CA LYS A 52 2.56 45.71 -15.26
C LYS A 52 1.97 44.50 -15.99
N LYS A 53 1.88 44.56 -17.32
CA LYS A 53 1.38 43.44 -18.16
C LYS A 53 2.20 42.17 -17.96
N ARG A 54 3.54 42.29 -18.02
CA ARG A 54 4.46 41.15 -17.86
C ARG A 54 4.38 40.54 -16.46
N TYR A 55 4.34 41.38 -15.43
CA TYR A 55 4.21 40.92 -14.05
C TYR A 55 2.84 40.28 -13.78
N CYS A 56 1.75 40.89 -14.25
CA CYS A 56 0.40 40.32 -14.17
C CYS A 56 0.32 38.94 -14.83
N HIS A 57 0.87 38.81 -16.04
CA HIS A 57 0.95 37.52 -16.74
C HIS A 57 1.83 36.51 -15.99
N PHE A 58 2.97 36.93 -15.44
CA PHE A 58 3.83 36.07 -14.64
C PHE A 58 3.11 35.55 -13.39
N LEU A 59 2.49 36.43 -12.60
CA LEU A 59 1.66 36.07 -11.44
C LEU A 59 0.56 35.07 -11.84
N TYR A 60 -0.04 35.26 -13.02
CA TYR A 60 -1.06 34.36 -13.54
C TYR A 60 -0.50 32.96 -13.81
N GLN A 61 0.69 32.86 -14.39
CA GLN A 61 1.34 31.57 -14.68
C GLN A 61 1.74 30.79 -13.42
N ILE A 62 2.11 31.49 -12.34
CA ILE A 62 2.40 30.87 -11.03
C ILE A 62 1.13 30.67 -10.17
N GLY A 63 -0.03 31.13 -10.64
CA GLY A 63 -1.32 30.95 -9.98
C GLY A 63 -1.56 31.83 -8.75
N GLU A 64 -0.89 33.00 -8.69
CA GLU A 64 -1.06 34.00 -7.64
C GLU A 64 -2.29 34.90 -7.92
N TYR A 65 -3.46 34.27 -8.08
CA TYR A 65 -4.68 34.92 -8.55
C TYR A 65 -5.18 36.03 -7.61
N ASN A 66 -5.09 35.82 -6.29
CA ASN A 66 -5.51 36.82 -5.31
C ASN A 66 -4.62 38.07 -5.38
N LYS A 67 -3.31 37.88 -5.56
CA LYS A 67 -2.35 38.98 -5.72
C LYS A 67 -2.59 39.76 -7.00
N ILE A 68 -3.01 39.10 -8.08
CA ILE A 68 -3.40 39.78 -9.32
C ILE A 68 -4.61 40.69 -9.08
N ILE A 69 -5.62 40.19 -8.39
CA ILE A 69 -6.82 40.98 -8.05
C ILE A 69 -6.40 42.17 -7.16
N GLU A 70 -5.63 41.92 -6.11
CA GLU A 70 -5.14 42.98 -5.20
C GLU A 70 -4.39 44.10 -5.93
N LEU A 71 -3.50 43.74 -6.86
CA LEU A 71 -2.62 44.71 -7.53
C LEU A 71 -3.25 45.37 -8.76
N PHE A 72 -4.19 44.70 -9.44
CA PHE A 72 -4.58 45.08 -10.81
C PHE A 72 -6.08 45.19 -11.05
N GLU A 73 -6.95 45.02 -10.05
CA GLU A 73 -8.41 45.12 -10.18
C GLU A 73 -8.87 46.42 -10.85
N ASN A 74 -8.20 47.53 -10.55
CA ASN A 74 -8.57 48.87 -11.02
C ASN A 74 -7.74 49.35 -12.23
N GLU A 75 -6.91 48.49 -12.84
CA GLU A 75 -6.12 48.90 -14.02
C GLU A 75 -6.99 48.97 -15.27
N ASP A 76 -6.80 50.01 -16.08
CA ASP A 76 -7.64 50.25 -17.26
C ASP A 76 -7.27 49.46 -18.51
N ASN A 77 -6.07 48.87 -18.54
CA ASN A 77 -5.58 48.15 -19.70
C ASN A 77 -6.35 46.83 -19.96
N GLU A 78 -6.88 46.67 -21.17
CA GLU A 78 -7.70 45.53 -21.58
C GLU A 78 -7.03 44.15 -21.35
N ASP A 79 -5.74 44.03 -21.63
CA ASP A 79 -5.02 42.76 -21.44
C ASP A 79 -4.94 42.39 -19.95
N ILE A 80 -4.71 43.38 -19.09
CA ILE A 80 -4.67 43.20 -17.63
C ILE A 80 -6.07 42.85 -17.12
N LYS A 81 -7.11 43.57 -17.56
CA LYS A 81 -8.52 43.28 -17.21
C LYS A 81 -8.91 41.85 -17.57
N ALA A 82 -8.50 41.37 -18.75
CA ALA A 82 -8.74 39.99 -19.18
C ALA A 82 -8.09 38.97 -18.24
N ILE A 83 -6.84 39.21 -17.79
CA ILE A 83 -6.14 38.33 -16.85
C ILE A 83 -6.80 38.37 -15.45
N VAL A 84 -7.22 39.55 -14.98
CA VAL A 84 -7.94 39.71 -13.69
C VAL A 84 -9.23 38.90 -13.72
N LYS A 85 -10.03 39.01 -14.79
CA LYS A 85 -11.25 38.23 -14.97
C LYS A 85 -10.98 36.72 -14.93
N LYS A 86 -10.01 36.25 -15.72
CA LYS A 86 -9.58 34.85 -15.71
C LYS A 86 -9.10 34.37 -14.33
N SER A 87 -8.44 35.24 -13.58
CA SER A 87 -7.96 34.94 -12.22
C SER A 87 -9.12 34.67 -11.27
N LYS A 88 -10.19 35.49 -11.32
CA LYS A 88 -11.43 35.27 -10.56
C LYS A 88 -12.11 33.95 -10.94
N GLU A 89 -12.18 33.63 -12.23
CA GLU A 89 -12.72 32.36 -12.71
C GLU A 89 -11.91 31.16 -12.20
N ASN A 90 -10.58 31.25 -12.22
CA ASN A 90 -9.72 30.18 -11.74
C ASN A 90 -9.83 29.97 -10.22
N ILE A 91 -9.99 31.03 -9.42
CA ILE A 91 -10.26 30.91 -7.97
C ILE A 91 -11.53 30.08 -7.71
N LEU A 92 -12.59 30.27 -8.52
CA LEU A 92 -13.80 29.46 -8.41
C LEU A 92 -13.54 28.00 -8.80
N LYS A 93 -12.77 27.76 -9.87
CA LYS A 93 -12.39 26.41 -10.32
C LYS A 93 -11.52 25.67 -9.30
N GLU A 94 -10.72 26.37 -8.51
CA GLU A 94 -9.89 25.78 -7.45
C GLU A 94 -10.71 25.13 -6.33
N LYS A 95 -11.98 25.53 -6.14
CA LYS A 95 -12.90 24.92 -5.16
C LYS A 95 -13.16 23.45 -5.48
N ASP A 96 -13.30 23.12 -6.77
CA ASP A 96 -13.40 21.75 -7.26
C ASP A 96 -12.20 21.44 -8.16
N PHE A 97 -11.04 21.28 -7.51
CA PHE A 97 -9.77 21.06 -8.20
C PHE A 97 -9.79 19.78 -9.04
N ILE A 98 -10.34 18.67 -8.54
CA ILE A 98 -10.33 17.37 -9.24
C ILE A 98 -11.01 17.50 -10.61
N LYS A 99 -12.18 18.14 -10.65
CA LYS A 99 -12.93 18.38 -11.89
C LYS A 99 -12.22 19.31 -12.86
N ASN A 100 -11.47 20.30 -12.35
CA ASN A 100 -10.87 21.36 -13.16
C ASN A 100 -9.35 21.25 -13.34
N LYS A 101 -8.71 20.17 -12.86
CA LYS A 101 -7.24 20.08 -12.77
C LYS A 101 -6.54 20.25 -14.11
N GLU A 102 -7.06 19.65 -15.18
CA GLU A 102 -6.45 19.71 -16.51
C GLU A 102 -6.38 21.14 -17.04
N TRP A 103 -7.46 21.89 -16.84
CA TRP A 103 -7.54 23.31 -17.19
C TRP A 103 -6.56 24.13 -16.35
N LEU A 104 -6.60 23.99 -15.02
CA LEU A 104 -5.78 24.78 -14.11
C LEU A 104 -4.27 24.54 -14.31
N LEU A 105 -3.86 23.28 -14.48
CA LEU A 105 -2.46 22.93 -14.74
C LEU A 105 -1.96 23.41 -16.11
N LYS A 106 -2.85 23.51 -17.10
CA LYS A 106 -2.51 24.06 -18.42
C LYS A 106 -2.37 25.58 -18.38
N GLU A 107 -3.32 26.24 -17.75
CA GLU A 107 -3.44 27.71 -17.75
C GLU A 107 -2.40 28.36 -16.81
N SER A 108 -2.16 27.77 -15.64
CA SER A 108 -1.14 28.20 -14.67
C SER A 108 -0.07 27.14 -14.47
N LYS A 109 0.72 26.93 -15.54
CA LYS A 109 1.74 25.89 -15.67
C LYS A 109 2.75 25.80 -14.51
N TYR A 110 3.04 26.91 -13.84
CA TYR A 110 4.05 26.98 -12.78
C TYR A 110 3.44 27.04 -11.39
N CYS A 111 2.12 26.85 -11.27
CA CYS A 111 1.45 26.94 -9.98
C CYS A 111 1.84 25.79 -9.06
N LYS A 112 2.68 26.11 -8.07
CA LYS A 112 3.15 25.18 -7.04
C LYS A 112 1.99 24.48 -6.33
N ARG A 113 0.92 25.21 -5.99
CA ARG A 113 -0.27 24.67 -5.32
C ARG A 113 -1.01 23.64 -6.19
N HIS A 114 -1.20 23.91 -7.48
CA HIS A 114 -1.90 22.98 -8.38
C HIS A 114 -1.08 21.73 -8.64
N ILE A 115 0.21 21.88 -8.96
CA ILE A 115 1.10 20.75 -9.21
C ILE A 115 1.19 19.87 -7.94
N THR A 116 1.27 20.48 -6.77
CA THR A 116 1.24 19.80 -5.47
C THR A 116 -0.05 18.98 -5.29
N LYS A 117 -1.23 19.58 -5.54
CA LYS A 117 -2.51 18.87 -5.43
C LYS A 117 -2.57 17.68 -6.42
N ASP A 118 -2.07 17.85 -7.64
CA ASP A 118 -2.02 16.79 -8.65
C ASP A 118 -1.08 15.65 -8.24
N ILE A 119 0.10 15.96 -7.68
CA ILE A 119 1.01 14.96 -7.10
C ILE A 119 0.27 14.15 -6.02
N ASN A 120 -0.46 14.80 -5.11
CA ASN A 120 -1.17 14.11 -4.04
C ASN A 120 -2.27 13.17 -4.55
N ILE A 121 -2.97 13.55 -5.61
CA ILE A 121 -3.94 12.67 -6.27
C ILE A 121 -3.21 11.42 -6.77
N TYR A 122 -2.12 11.56 -7.53
CA TYR A 122 -1.36 10.42 -8.01
C TYR A 122 -0.80 9.55 -6.88
N LEU A 123 -0.32 10.14 -5.79
CA LEU A 123 0.16 9.39 -4.63
C LEU A 123 -0.96 8.60 -3.96
N SER A 124 -2.15 9.20 -3.80
CA SER A 124 -3.33 8.54 -3.23
C SER A 124 -3.83 7.37 -4.09
N GLU A 125 -3.70 7.49 -5.41
CA GLU A 125 -4.03 6.45 -6.39
C GLU A 125 -2.89 5.45 -6.61
N LYS A 126 -1.77 5.57 -5.87
CA LYS A 126 -0.54 4.76 -6.02
C LYS A 126 0.08 4.81 -7.44
N ILE A 127 -0.12 5.90 -8.18
CA ILE A 127 0.42 6.12 -9.55
C ILE A 127 1.76 6.86 -9.47
N TYR A 128 2.81 6.16 -9.01
CA TYR A 128 4.09 6.79 -8.65
C TYR A 128 4.87 7.39 -9.83
N ASP A 129 4.75 6.84 -11.04
CA ASP A 129 5.45 7.39 -12.22
C ASP A 129 4.95 8.78 -12.60
N LYS A 130 3.63 8.98 -12.61
CA LYS A 130 3.04 10.30 -12.87
C LYS A 130 3.36 11.28 -11.74
N ALA A 131 3.30 10.81 -10.49
CA ALA A 131 3.70 11.61 -9.34
C ALA A 131 5.16 12.08 -9.48
N PHE A 132 6.07 11.18 -9.89
CA PHE A 132 7.48 11.47 -10.13
C PHE A 132 7.68 12.55 -11.20
N ASP A 133 7.03 12.42 -12.36
CA ASP A 133 7.16 13.39 -13.43
C ASP A 133 6.69 14.79 -13.00
N SER A 134 5.59 14.85 -12.24
CA SER A 134 5.07 16.10 -11.69
C SER A 134 6.00 16.70 -10.63
N VAL A 135 6.51 15.91 -9.67
CA VAL A 135 7.44 16.44 -8.65
C VAL A 135 8.80 16.81 -9.25
N LYS A 136 9.27 16.11 -10.28
CA LYS A 136 10.50 16.46 -11.00
C LYS A 136 10.39 17.84 -11.64
N LYS A 137 9.28 18.10 -12.34
CA LYS A 137 9.00 19.44 -12.90
C LYS A 137 8.93 20.49 -11.79
N LEU A 138 8.25 20.18 -10.69
CA LEU A 138 8.13 21.09 -9.56
C LEU A 138 9.51 21.43 -8.95
N HIS A 139 10.38 20.44 -8.79
CA HIS A 139 11.74 20.63 -8.31
C HIS A 139 12.60 21.43 -9.28
N MET A 140 12.43 21.26 -10.60
CA MET A 140 13.11 22.08 -11.59
C MET A 140 12.71 23.56 -11.50
N TYR A 141 11.44 23.86 -11.19
CA TYR A 141 10.95 25.23 -11.02
C TYR A 141 11.37 25.86 -9.70
N PHE A 142 11.40 25.05 -8.62
CA PHE A 142 11.70 25.47 -7.26
C PHE A 142 12.83 24.61 -6.64
N PRO A 143 14.07 24.73 -7.13
CA PRO A 143 15.17 23.87 -6.70
C PRO A 143 15.62 24.12 -5.26
N SER A 144 15.37 25.32 -4.71
CA SER A 144 15.78 25.70 -3.36
C SER A 144 14.84 25.18 -2.28
N ASP A 145 13.64 24.73 -2.64
CA ASP A 145 12.65 24.25 -1.69
C ASP A 145 12.99 22.83 -1.17
N LYS A 146 13.46 22.79 0.08
CA LYS A 146 13.80 21.55 0.79
C LYS A 146 12.63 20.57 0.90
N LYS A 147 11.38 21.05 0.99
CA LYS A 147 10.19 20.17 1.08
C LYS A 147 9.97 19.48 -0.26
N ILE A 148 10.06 20.22 -1.36
CA ILE A 148 9.94 19.65 -2.72
C ILE A 148 11.06 18.63 -2.96
N LEU A 149 12.30 18.96 -2.56
CA LEU A 149 13.43 18.04 -2.66
C LEU A 149 13.23 16.75 -1.83
N GLY A 150 12.66 16.86 -0.63
CA GLY A 150 12.29 15.71 0.19
C GLY A 150 11.25 14.82 -0.48
N ILE A 151 10.21 15.39 -1.07
CA ILE A 151 9.17 14.60 -1.76
C ILE A 151 9.72 13.97 -3.04
N TYR A 152 10.55 14.71 -3.79
CA TYR A 152 11.25 14.20 -4.96
C TYR A 152 12.09 12.96 -4.60
N GLY A 153 12.90 13.06 -3.55
CA GLY A 153 13.69 11.94 -3.06
C GLY A 153 12.85 10.77 -2.56
N GLN A 154 11.76 11.03 -1.84
CA GLN A 154 10.85 9.99 -1.36
C GLN A 154 10.22 9.19 -2.51
N ILE A 155 9.69 9.88 -3.52
CA ILE A 155 9.07 9.23 -4.69
C ILE A 155 10.11 8.44 -5.49
N GLN A 156 11.35 8.93 -5.61
CA GLN A 156 12.45 8.15 -6.22
C GLN A 156 12.62 6.79 -5.53
N MET A 157 12.71 6.78 -4.19
CA MET A 157 12.95 5.55 -3.44
C MET A 157 11.76 4.58 -3.50
N VAL A 158 10.53 5.09 -3.47
CA VAL A 158 9.33 4.25 -3.63
C VAL A 158 9.28 3.58 -5.01
N ARG A 159 9.83 4.24 -6.03
CA ARG A 159 10.02 3.69 -7.38
C ARG A 159 11.26 2.78 -7.50
N GLY A 160 12.07 2.65 -6.44
CA GLY A 160 13.26 1.81 -6.40
C GLY A 160 14.60 2.52 -6.67
N ASP A 161 14.59 3.83 -6.96
CA ASP A 161 15.81 4.64 -7.09
C ASP A 161 16.27 5.14 -5.71
N TYR A 162 16.88 4.23 -4.94
CA TYR A 162 17.39 4.53 -3.60
C TYR A 162 18.58 5.48 -3.62
N ALA A 163 19.48 5.36 -4.60
CA ALA A 163 20.67 6.20 -4.68
C ALA A 163 20.30 7.66 -4.92
N GLY A 164 19.43 7.93 -5.89
CA GLY A 164 18.92 9.28 -6.16
C GLY A 164 18.18 9.88 -4.96
N GLY A 165 17.30 9.08 -4.35
CA GLY A 165 16.53 9.54 -3.19
C GLY A 165 17.37 9.83 -1.95
N MET A 166 18.36 8.99 -1.64
CA MET A 166 19.30 9.23 -0.54
C MET A 166 20.17 10.47 -0.80
N GLY A 167 20.56 10.73 -2.04
CA GLY A 167 21.28 11.95 -2.43
C GLY A 167 20.45 13.23 -2.27
N CYS A 168 19.12 13.13 -2.37
CA CYS A 168 18.21 14.22 -2.02
C CYS A 168 18.14 14.40 -0.50
N PHE A 169 18.01 13.30 0.26
CA PHE A 169 17.85 13.31 1.71
C PHE A 169 19.10 13.79 2.44
N SER A 170 20.30 13.50 1.92
CA SER A 170 21.56 13.98 2.49
C SER A 170 21.68 15.51 2.45
N LYS A 171 20.99 16.18 1.50
CA LYS A 171 21.00 17.65 1.39
C LYS A 171 20.06 18.34 2.39
N ILE A 172 19.12 17.60 2.98
CA ILE A 172 18.09 18.12 3.90
C ILE A 172 18.26 17.62 5.34
N ASP A 173 19.33 16.85 5.61
CA ASP A 173 19.72 16.34 6.93
C ASP A 173 18.57 15.65 7.69
N LEU A 174 17.94 14.66 7.03
CA LEU A 174 16.84 13.91 7.63
C LEU A 174 17.36 12.83 8.60
N PRO A 175 16.86 12.79 9.86
CA PRO A 175 17.20 11.74 10.82
C PRO A 175 16.87 10.31 10.34
N LEU A 176 15.96 10.19 9.37
CA LEU A 176 15.54 8.92 8.78
C LEU A 176 16.58 8.30 7.84
N LEU A 177 17.54 9.08 7.35
CA LEU A 177 18.47 8.65 6.30
C LEU A 177 19.31 7.43 6.73
N ASN A 178 19.71 7.35 7.99
CA ASN A 178 20.49 6.21 8.49
C ASN A 178 19.66 4.91 8.52
N LYS A 179 18.38 5.01 8.91
CA LYS A 179 17.45 3.87 8.89
C LYS A 179 17.21 3.38 7.45
N ILE A 180 17.06 4.32 6.50
CA ILE A 180 16.91 4.00 5.08
C ILE A 180 18.18 3.31 4.56
N LYS A 181 19.37 3.88 4.80
CA LYS A 181 20.65 3.28 4.38
C LYS A 181 20.80 1.85 4.89
N LYS A 182 20.53 1.64 6.18
CA LYS A 182 20.58 0.30 6.80
C LYS A 182 19.61 -0.67 6.13
N SER A 183 18.36 -0.24 5.91
CA SER A 183 17.32 -1.06 5.27
C SER A 183 17.66 -1.40 3.81
N VAL A 184 18.18 -0.43 3.04
CA VAL A 184 18.63 -0.65 1.66
C VAL A 184 19.80 -1.62 1.62
N GLN A 185 20.76 -1.50 2.55
CA GLN A 185 21.87 -2.44 2.67
C GLN A 185 21.36 -3.86 2.95
N MET A 186 20.43 -4.01 3.91
CA MET A 186 19.81 -5.31 4.21
C MET A 186 19.17 -5.95 2.99
N SER A 187 18.36 -5.20 2.25
CA SER A 187 17.75 -5.68 1.00
C SER A 187 18.79 -6.05 -0.06
N SER A 188 19.89 -5.29 -0.16
CA SER A 188 20.99 -5.62 -1.08
C SER A 188 21.69 -6.91 -0.68
N ASP A 189 22.00 -7.10 0.60
CA ASP A 189 22.65 -8.31 1.10
C ASP A 189 21.79 -9.55 0.84
N ILE A 190 20.47 -9.44 1.07
CA ILE A 190 19.50 -10.50 0.77
C ILE A 190 19.50 -10.83 -0.73
N LYS A 191 19.50 -9.81 -1.60
CA LYS A 191 19.45 -10.00 -3.06
C LYS A 191 20.66 -10.74 -3.60
N TYR A 192 21.85 -10.49 -3.06
CA TYR A 192 23.10 -11.14 -3.51
C TYR A 192 23.49 -12.36 -2.67
N MET A 193 22.61 -12.78 -1.76
CA MET A 193 22.81 -13.95 -0.92
C MET A 193 22.75 -15.21 -1.79
N GLY A 194 23.85 -15.98 -1.85
CA GLY A 194 23.96 -17.16 -2.71
C GLY A 194 22.96 -18.30 -2.37
N SER A 195 22.50 -18.39 -1.13
CA SER A 195 21.40 -19.27 -0.73
C SER A 195 20.72 -18.79 0.55
N ILE A 196 19.44 -18.46 0.49
CA ILE A 196 18.66 -18.03 1.66
C ILE A 196 18.29 -19.21 2.57
N SER A 197 18.41 -20.46 2.08
CA SER A 197 18.01 -21.66 2.83
C SER A 197 18.96 -22.07 3.96
N THR A 198 20.11 -21.40 4.11
CA THR A 198 20.98 -21.64 5.28
C THR A 198 20.44 -20.91 6.52
N ARG A 199 20.63 -21.50 7.71
CA ARG A 199 20.14 -20.94 8.99
C ARG A 199 20.51 -19.47 9.19
N ASN A 200 21.77 -19.10 8.94
CA ASN A 200 22.26 -17.75 9.17
C ASN A 200 21.60 -16.74 8.22
N ASN A 201 21.46 -17.13 6.96
CA ASN A 201 20.88 -16.31 5.90
C ASN A 201 19.38 -16.10 6.10
N PHE A 202 18.68 -17.14 6.53
CA PHE A 202 17.29 -17.07 6.93
C PHE A 202 17.06 -16.15 8.13
N LEU A 203 17.91 -16.26 9.17
CA LEU A 203 17.84 -15.39 10.34
C LEU A 203 18.08 -13.93 9.98
N TYR A 204 19.02 -13.67 9.07
CA TYR A 204 19.27 -12.33 8.53
C TYR A 204 18.02 -11.77 7.83
N LEU A 205 17.41 -12.55 6.93
CA LEU A 205 16.20 -12.15 6.21
C LEU A 205 15.04 -11.84 7.16
N LYS A 206 14.81 -12.68 8.18
CA LYS A 206 13.78 -12.42 9.19
C LYS A 206 14.04 -11.10 9.93
N ASN A 207 15.25 -10.92 10.46
CA ASN A 207 15.59 -9.72 11.22
C ASN A 207 15.45 -8.46 10.35
N ALA A 208 15.84 -8.54 9.08
CA ALA A 208 15.65 -7.46 8.12
C ALA A 208 14.16 -7.16 7.90
N ILE A 209 13.31 -8.17 7.69
CA ILE A 209 11.86 -7.98 7.53
C ILE A 209 11.26 -7.34 8.78
N THR A 210 11.52 -7.88 9.97
CA THR A 210 11.00 -7.35 11.23
C THR A 210 11.46 -5.92 11.47
N GLU A 211 12.74 -5.61 11.27
CA GLU A 211 13.25 -4.25 11.49
C GLU A 211 12.66 -3.25 10.49
N ILE A 212 12.53 -3.62 9.22
CA ILE A 212 11.94 -2.76 8.19
C ILE A 212 10.43 -2.60 8.41
N GLU A 213 9.75 -3.64 8.89
CA GLU A 213 8.34 -3.59 9.28
C GLU A 213 8.13 -2.60 10.44
N ASP A 214 9.00 -2.63 11.45
CA ASP A 214 8.96 -1.65 12.55
C ASP A 214 9.14 -0.24 12.02
N TYR A 215 10.05 -0.02 11.07
CA TYR A 215 10.20 1.30 10.44
C TYR A 215 8.97 1.69 9.63
N TYR A 216 8.39 0.77 8.87
CA TYR A 216 7.18 0.99 8.07
C TYR A 216 5.98 1.36 8.96
N ARG A 217 5.72 0.62 10.04
CA ARG A 217 4.60 0.88 10.96
C ARG A 217 4.72 2.21 11.69
N ASN A 218 5.94 2.62 11.99
CA ASN A 218 6.22 3.90 12.64
C ASN A 218 6.44 5.06 11.66
N ASP A 219 6.39 4.79 10.35
CA ASP A 219 6.56 5.80 9.33
C ASP A 219 5.30 6.66 9.22
N LYS A 220 5.43 7.94 9.58
CA LYS A 220 4.34 8.92 9.49
C LYS A 220 4.14 9.42 8.05
N PHE A 221 5.05 9.09 7.12
CA PHE A 221 5.06 9.63 5.77
C PHE A 221 4.44 8.63 4.77
N SER A 222 3.51 9.13 3.96
CA SER A 222 2.95 8.39 2.82
C SER A 222 3.36 9.07 1.49
N PRO A 223 3.86 8.32 0.49
CA PRO A 223 4.13 6.88 0.52
C PRO A 223 5.40 6.55 1.31
N SER A 224 5.35 5.55 2.19
CA SER A 224 6.52 5.17 3.00
C SER A 224 7.65 4.62 2.11
N VAL A 225 8.89 5.06 2.34
CA VAL A 225 10.06 4.49 1.65
C VAL A 225 10.27 3.02 2.04
N PHE A 226 9.95 2.68 3.29
CA PHE A 226 10.08 1.32 3.82
C PHE A 226 9.06 0.37 3.22
N SER A 227 7.91 0.86 2.73
CA SER A 227 6.89 0.02 2.09
C SER A 227 7.47 -0.82 0.95
N LYS A 228 8.25 -0.20 0.05
CA LYS A 228 8.86 -0.89 -1.09
C LYS A 228 9.92 -1.90 -0.65
N LEU A 229 10.80 -1.51 0.28
CA LEU A 229 11.85 -2.39 0.82
C LEU A 229 11.24 -3.60 1.52
N LEU A 230 10.19 -3.37 2.31
CA LEU A 230 9.44 -4.41 3.01
C LEU A 230 8.78 -5.37 2.02
N ALA A 231 8.06 -4.85 1.03
CA ALA A 231 7.41 -5.65 0.00
C ALA A 231 8.42 -6.52 -0.77
N ASP A 232 9.55 -5.96 -1.18
CA ASP A 232 10.57 -6.72 -1.92
C ASP A 232 11.21 -7.83 -1.06
N ASN A 233 11.51 -7.55 0.21
CA ASN A 233 12.08 -8.56 1.12
C ASN A 233 11.08 -9.66 1.46
N ILE A 234 9.81 -9.30 1.69
CA ILE A 234 8.73 -10.28 1.90
C ILE A 234 8.56 -11.14 0.65
N TYR A 235 8.54 -10.53 -0.55
CA TYR A 235 8.42 -11.27 -1.80
C TYR A 235 9.53 -12.32 -1.94
N ILE A 236 10.79 -11.94 -1.67
CA ILE A 236 11.93 -12.86 -1.71
C ILE A 236 11.72 -14.02 -0.72
N PHE A 237 11.27 -13.72 0.50
CA PHE A 237 10.98 -14.75 1.50
C PHE A 237 9.91 -15.75 1.03
N LEU A 238 8.80 -15.25 0.49
CA LEU A 238 7.71 -16.09 0.00
C LEU A 238 8.13 -16.92 -1.22
N GLU A 239 8.97 -16.34 -2.10
CA GLU A 239 9.54 -17.07 -3.23
C GLU A 239 10.41 -18.25 -2.76
N VAL A 240 11.20 -18.07 -1.69
CA VAL A 240 11.96 -19.17 -1.06
C VAL A 240 11.03 -20.23 -0.50
N CYS A 241 9.90 -19.83 0.12
CA CYS A 241 8.90 -20.78 0.63
C CYS A 241 8.32 -21.64 -0.49
N VAL A 242 7.91 -21.01 -1.60
CA VAL A 242 7.34 -21.72 -2.76
C VAL A 242 8.37 -22.63 -3.41
N LYS A 243 9.60 -22.15 -3.66
CA LYS A 243 10.67 -22.94 -4.30
C LYS A 243 11.07 -24.18 -3.51
N ASN A 244 10.98 -24.13 -2.18
CA ASN A 244 11.38 -25.22 -1.28
C ASN A 244 10.20 -25.95 -0.62
N GLU A 245 8.97 -25.69 -1.10
CA GLU A 245 7.72 -26.28 -0.59
C GLU A 245 7.54 -26.19 0.95
N LEU A 246 7.90 -25.04 1.53
CA LEU A 246 7.81 -24.78 2.97
C LEU A 246 6.38 -24.35 3.37
N LYS A 247 5.70 -25.16 4.17
CA LYS A 247 4.27 -25.01 4.50
C LYS A 247 4.02 -24.37 5.86
N ASP A 248 2.87 -23.73 6.04
CA ASP A 248 2.36 -23.11 7.28
C ASP A 248 3.14 -21.83 7.68
N HIS A 249 3.62 -21.11 6.69
CA HIS A 249 4.84 -20.31 6.85
C HIS A 249 4.82 -18.96 6.14
N GLY A 250 3.99 -18.82 5.09
CA GLY A 250 3.97 -17.63 4.26
C GLY A 250 2.70 -16.80 4.38
N THR A 251 1.57 -17.37 4.82
CA THR A 251 0.26 -16.72 4.64
C THR A 251 0.16 -15.32 5.27
N ASN A 252 0.62 -15.11 6.51
CA ASN A 252 0.57 -13.78 7.15
C ASN A 252 1.42 -12.74 6.42
N LEU A 253 2.60 -13.15 5.94
CA LEU A 253 3.49 -12.27 5.18
C LEU A 253 2.96 -12.01 3.78
N ALA A 254 2.30 -13.00 3.17
CA ALA A 254 1.61 -12.84 1.89
C ALA A 254 0.43 -11.87 2.01
N ASP A 255 -0.29 -11.88 3.14
CA ASP A 255 -1.32 -10.90 3.46
C ASP A 255 -0.75 -9.49 3.58
N LEU A 256 0.32 -9.31 4.38
CA LEU A 256 1.02 -8.04 4.50
C LEU A 256 1.57 -7.54 3.15
N LEU A 257 2.11 -8.44 2.33
CA LEU A 257 2.56 -8.10 0.97
C LEU A 257 1.42 -7.52 0.15
N MET A 258 0.24 -8.17 0.15
CA MET A 258 -0.94 -7.71 -0.58
C MET A 258 -1.51 -6.39 -0.06
N GLU A 259 -1.35 -6.08 1.23
CA GLU A 259 -1.71 -4.75 1.78
C GLU A 259 -0.80 -3.63 1.24
N ILE A 260 0.50 -3.94 1.10
CA ILE A 260 1.51 -2.97 0.67
C ILE A 260 1.52 -2.82 -0.86
N SER A 261 1.52 -3.93 -1.60
CA SER A 261 1.68 -3.99 -3.05
C SER A 261 0.78 -5.05 -3.68
N GLU A 262 0.11 -4.66 -4.77
CA GLU A 262 -0.75 -5.56 -5.55
C GLU A 262 -0.22 -5.75 -6.97
N SER A 263 1.11 -5.81 -7.14
CA SER A 263 1.67 -6.06 -8.46
C SER A 263 1.32 -7.47 -8.94
N GLU A 264 1.41 -7.70 -10.25
CA GLU A 264 1.05 -8.99 -10.85
C GLU A 264 1.86 -10.16 -10.26
N LYS A 265 3.15 -9.94 -9.96
CA LYS A 265 3.99 -10.95 -9.30
C LYS A 265 3.55 -11.23 -7.85
N ASP A 266 3.10 -10.19 -7.13
CA ASP A 266 2.70 -10.30 -5.71
C ASP A 266 1.39 -11.08 -5.58
N LYS A 267 0.44 -10.83 -6.49
CA LYS A 267 -0.79 -11.62 -6.60
C LYS A 267 -0.50 -13.10 -6.86
N LYS A 268 0.44 -13.40 -7.75
CA LYS A 268 0.80 -14.80 -8.08
C LYS A 268 1.40 -15.51 -6.88
N ILE A 269 2.43 -14.92 -6.25
CA ILE A 269 3.08 -15.55 -5.08
C ILE A 269 2.10 -15.69 -3.92
N PHE A 270 1.20 -14.73 -3.71
CA PHE A 270 0.14 -14.82 -2.72
C PHE A 270 -0.75 -16.06 -2.93
N LEU A 271 -1.18 -16.32 -4.17
CA LEU A 271 -1.99 -17.49 -4.48
C LEU A 271 -1.21 -18.80 -4.38
N GLU A 272 0.07 -18.81 -4.73
CA GLU A 272 0.95 -19.97 -4.56
C GLU A 272 1.14 -20.31 -3.08
N ILE A 273 1.31 -19.31 -2.22
CA ILE A 273 1.41 -19.48 -0.77
C ILE A 273 0.09 -20.01 -0.20
N LEU A 274 -1.06 -19.46 -0.60
CA LEU A 274 -2.36 -20.01 -0.17
C LEU A 274 -2.54 -21.48 -0.59
N PHE A 275 -2.00 -21.87 -1.74
CA PHE A 275 -2.02 -23.26 -2.17
C PHE A 275 -1.07 -24.13 -1.33
N LEU A 276 0.15 -23.65 -1.09
CA LEU A 276 1.19 -24.34 -0.32
C LEU A 276 0.77 -24.58 1.13
N ASP A 277 0.20 -23.55 1.76
CA ASP A 277 -0.36 -23.56 3.13
C ASP A 277 -1.76 -24.19 3.19
N LYS A 278 -2.21 -24.85 2.10
CA LYS A 278 -3.49 -25.60 2.01
C LYS A 278 -4.76 -24.78 2.28
N HIS A 279 -4.71 -23.45 2.16
CA HIS A 279 -5.87 -22.57 2.28
C HIS A 279 -6.75 -22.57 1.01
N TYR A 280 -7.19 -23.75 0.56
CA TYR A 280 -7.85 -23.96 -0.74
C TYR A 280 -9.16 -23.18 -0.92
N ASP A 281 -9.98 -23.09 0.13
CA ASP A 281 -11.23 -22.33 0.12
C ASP A 281 -11.00 -20.82 -0.06
N ARG A 282 -9.90 -20.30 0.52
CA ARG A 282 -9.50 -18.90 0.38
C ARG A 282 -8.92 -18.68 -1.01
N LEU A 283 -8.05 -19.57 -1.46
CA LEU A 283 -7.44 -19.56 -2.79
C LEU A 283 -8.50 -19.51 -3.90
N GLU A 284 -9.55 -20.35 -3.82
CA GLU A 284 -10.63 -20.36 -4.82
C GLU A 284 -11.40 -19.04 -4.89
N LYS A 285 -11.62 -18.38 -3.74
CA LYS A 285 -12.26 -17.05 -3.70
C LYS A 285 -11.36 -15.99 -4.32
N GLU A 286 -10.09 -15.95 -3.91
CA GLU A 286 -9.15 -14.94 -4.38
C GLU A 286 -8.83 -15.10 -5.87
N LEU A 287 -8.77 -16.32 -6.40
CA LEU A 287 -8.64 -16.59 -7.85
C LEU A 287 -9.79 -16.02 -8.69
N ASN A 288 -10.98 -15.85 -8.12
CA ASN A 288 -12.13 -15.29 -8.81
C ASN A 288 -12.28 -13.78 -8.58
N LYS A 289 -11.71 -13.26 -7.49
CA LYS A 289 -11.78 -11.84 -7.10
C LYS A 289 -10.63 -11.03 -7.72
N LEU A 290 -9.42 -11.56 -7.69
CA LEU A 290 -8.23 -10.86 -8.15
C LEU A 290 -8.18 -10.81 -9.69
N LYS A 291 -7.93 -9.62 -10.22
CA LYS A 291 -7.62 -9.44 -11.64
C LYS A 291 -6.15 -9.81 -11.86
N ILE A 292 -5.93 -10.92 -12.56
CA ILE A 292 -4.63 -11.49 -12.95
C ILE A 292 -4.61 -11.60 -14.47
N ASP A 293 -3.60 -11.01 -15.08
CA ASP A 293 -3.45 -10.93 -16.54
C ASP A 293 -2.94 -12.26 -17.12
N ASP A 294 -2.12 -12.99 -16.36
CA ASP A 294 -1.61 -14.31 -16.76
C ASP A 294 -2.69 -15.41 -16.66
N LYS A 295 -3.41 -15.60 -17.76
CA LYS A 295 -4.48 -16.61 -17.87
C LYS A 295 -3.97 -18.04 -17.72
N ASN A 296 -2.72 -18.32 -18.10
CA ASN A 296 -2.15 -19.67 -18.01
C ASN A 296 -1.90 -20.04 -16.54
N PHE A 297 -1.36 -19.09 -15.77
CA PHE A 297 -1.21 -19.24 -14.32
C PHE A 297 -2.56 -19.53 -13.64
N VAL A 298 -3.58 -18.72 -13.91
CA VAL A 298 -4.94 -18.91 -13.34
C VAL A 298 -5.51 -20.28 -13.70
N ARG A 299 -5.37 -20.71 -14.96
CA ARG A 299 -5.81 -22.03 -15.41
C ARG A 299 -5.07 -23.16 -14.68
N ASN A 300 -3.76 -23.05 -14.53
CA ASN A 300 -2.94 -24.04 -13.81
C ASN A 300 -3.39 -24.18 -12.35
N MET A 301 -3.57 -23.05 -11.64
CA MET A 301 -4.03 -23.05 -10.25
C MET A 301 -5.43 -23.65 -10.08
N LYS A 302 -6.36 -23.35 -10.99
CA LYS A 302 -7.69 -23.97 -11.00
C LYS A 302 -7.62 -25.48 -11.24
N SER A 303 -6.75 -25.93 -12.14
CA SER A 303 -6.52 -27.36 -12.37
C SER A 303 -5.96 -28.07 -11.14
N LYS A 304 -4.96 -27.48 -10.46
CA LYS A 304 -4.41 -27.99 -9.19
C LYS A 304 -5.52 -28.13 -8.13
N LEU A 305 -6.35 -27.11 -7.95
CA LEU A 305 -7.49 -27.15 -7.02
C LEU A 305 -8.49 -28.28 -7.34
N LYS A 306 -8.81 -28.47 -8.63
CA LYS A 306 -9.72 -29.52 -9.07
C LYS A 306 -9.15 -30.92 -8.78
N GLU A 307 -7.85 -31.09 -8.98
CA GLU A 307 -7.16 -32.35 -8.67
C GLU A 307 -7.15 -32.66 -7.17
N ILE A 308 -6.88 -31.68 -6.32
CA ILE A 308 -6.97 -31.84 -4.86
C ILE A 308 -8.37 -32.28 -4.43
N LYS A 309 -9.43 -31.60 -4.92
CA LYS A 309 -10.83 -31.97 -4.63
C LYS A 309 -11.14 -33.41 -5.05
N LYS A 310 -10.68 -33.82 -6.24
CA LYS A 310 -10.84 -35.19 -6.76
C LYS A 310 -10.09 -36.23 -5.92
N ASN A 311 -8.87 -35.91 -5.48
CA ASN A 311 -8.06 -36.82 -4.67
C ASN A 311 -8.66 -37.03 -3.28
N LYS A 312 -9.18 -35.96 -2.64
CA LYS A 312 -9.94 -36.07 -1.38
C LYS A 312 -11.17 -36.97 -1.53
N GLU A 313 -11.92 -36.81 -2.61
CA GLU A 313 -13.09 -37.65 -2.89
C GLU A 313 -12.70 -39.12 -3.10
N ARG A 314 -11.64 -39.40 -3.85
CA ARG A 314 -11.11 -40.76 -4.04
C ARG A 314 -10.65 -41.40 -2.72
N GLN A 315 -9.93 -40.65 -1.89
CA GLN A 315 -9.47 -41.10 -0.58
C GLN A 315 -10.66 -41.47 0.32
N TYR A 316 -11.70 -40.63 0.33
CA TYR A 316 -12.94 -40.92 1.06
C TYR A 316 -13.61 -42.22 0.58
N GLN A 317 -13.74 -42.41 -0.74
CA GLN A 317 -14.33 -43.64 -1.28
C GLN A 317 -13.51 -44.89 -0.96
N GLN A 318 -12.18 -44.80 -1.01
CA GLN A 318 -11.29 -45.90 -0.64
C GLN A 318 -11.38 -46.26 0.85
N ASN A 319 -11.39 -45.26 1.73
CA ASN A 319 -11.54 -45.49 3.17
C ASN A 319 -12.88 -46.15 3.51
N LYS A 320 -13.96 -45.71 2.84
CA LYS A 320 -15.30 -46.33 2.95
C LYS A 320 -15.31 -47.80 2.50
N GLN A 321 -14.62 -48.13 1.41
CA GLN A 321 -14.51 -49.52 0.92
C GLN A 321 -13.68 -50.42 1.83
N ARG A 322 -12.69 -49.86 2.53
CA ARG A 322 -11.82 -50.59 3.47
C ARG A 322 -12.45 -50.83 4.85
N GLY A 323 -13.69 -50.39 5.07
CA GLY A 323 -14.39 -50.56 6.35
C GLY A 323 -13.87 -49.67 7.48
N TYR A 324 -13.04 -48.66 7.18
CA TYR A 324 -12.70 -47.63 8.16
C TYR A 324 -13.94 -46.78 8.42
N ASP A 325 -14.27 -46.54 9.69
CA ASP A 325 -15.25 -45.50 10.00
C ASP A 325 -14.64 -44.15 9.61
N THR A 326 -15.11 -43.61 8.48
CA THR A 326 -14.69 -42.31 7.94
C THR A 326 -15.21 -41.12 8.76
N ASP A 327 -16.02 -41.40 9.78
CA ASP A 327 -16.64 -40.41 10.66
C ASP A 327 -16.81 -41.01 12.07
N PRO A 328 -15.71 -41.40 12.75
CA PRO A 328 -15.75 -42.19 13.99
C PRO A 328 -16.50 -41.48 15.12
N GLU A 329 -16.44 -40.14 15.14
CA GLU A 329 -17.16 -39.30 16.09
C GLU A 329 -18.49 -38.75 15.52
N GLY A 330 -18.83 -39.10 14.28
CA GLY A 330 -20.06 -38.66 13.63
C GLY A 330 -20.11 -37.18 13.27
N TYR A 331 -18.99 -36.45 13.20
CA TYR A 331 -18.99 -35.00 13.00
C TYR A 331 -19.60 -34.57 11.66
N TYR A 332 -19.34 -35.30 10.58
CA TYR A 332 -19.96 -35.00 9.29
C TYR A 332 -21.47 -35.30 9.32
N LYS A 333 -21.87 -36.38 10.00
CA LYS A 333 -23.28 -36.73 10.23
C LYS A 333 -24.00 -35.69 11.10
N ILE A 334 -23.38 -35.23 12.20
CA ILE A 334 -23.92 -34.22 13.12
C ILE A 334 -24.21 -32.92 12.37
N LEU A 335 -23.28 -32.46 11.54
CA LEU A 335 -23.46 -31.24 10.74
C LEU A 335 -24.28 -31.45 9.45
N ASN A 336 -24.63 -32.71 9.14
CA ASN A 336 -25.32 -33.12 7.91
C ASN A 336 -24.67 -32.51 6.66
N VAL A 337 -23.35 -32.69 6.55
CA VAL A 337 -22.53 -32.25 5.42
C VAL A 337 -21.76 -33.42 4.81
N LYS A 338 -21.41 -33.28 3.54
CA LYS A 338 -20.51 -34.24 2.89
C LYS A 338 -19.06 -34.02 3.37
N PRO A 339 -18.21 -35.06 3.36
CA PRO A 339 -16.77 -34.92 3.59
C PRO A 339 -16.05 -34.01 2.62
N THR A 340 -16.67 -33.64 1.49
CA THR A 340 -16.17 -32.67 0.51
C THR A 340 -16.71 -31.26 0.73
N ALA A 341 -17.50 -31.01 1.78
CA ALA A 341 -18.11 -29.71 2.03
C ALA A 341 -17.05 -28.65 2.32
N THR A 342 -17.29 -27.44 1.82
CA THR A 342 -16.45 -26.26 2.09
C THR A 342 -16.64 -25.77 3.52
N THR A 343 -15.67 -25.03 4.07
CA THR A 343 -15.79 -24.42 5.41
C THR A 343 -17.02 -23.51 5.50
N LYS A 344 -17.40 -22.85 4.39
CA LYS A 344 -18.61 -22.02 4.33
C LYS A 344 -19.89 -22.85 4.49
N GLU A 345 -19.97 -24.02 3.87
CA GLU A 345 -21.12 -24.92 3.99
C GLU A 345 -21.23 -25.50 5.40
N ILE A 346 -20.10 -25.87 6.00
CA ILE A 346 -20.01 -26.34 7.38
C ILE A 346 -20.52 -25.27 8.35
N LEU A 347 -20.00 -24.05 8.27
CA LEU A 347 -20.44 -22.94 9.12
C LEU A 347 -21.91 -22.56 8.91
N LYS A 348 -22.41 -22.65 7.67
CA LYS A 348 -23.83 -22.39 7.36
C LYS A 348 -24.74 -23.43 7.99
N LYS A 349 -24.36 -24.71 7.96
CA LYS A 349 -25.14 -25.80 8.58
C LYS A 349 -25.07 -25.74 10.09
N TYR A 350 -23.88 -25.50 10.65
CA TYR A 350 -23.68 -25.26 12.08
C TYR A 350 -24.62 -24.17 12.62
N ARG A 351 -24.66 -22.99 11.99
CA ARG A 351 -25.51 -21.88 12.46
C ARG A 351 -27.00 -22.23 12.47
N ARG A 352 -27.47 -23.04 11.52
CA ARG A 352 -28.88 -23.47 11.48
C ARG A 352 -29.18 -24.45 12.61
N LEU A 353 -28.34 -25.46 12.77
CA LEU A 353 -28.47 -26.46 13.83
C LEU A 353 -28.30 -25.85 15.23
N LEU A 354 -27.48 -24.80 15.37
CA LEU A 354 -27.28 -24.13 16.65
C LEU A 354 -28.58 -23.50 17.16
N VAL A 355 -29.37 -22.88 16.29
CA VAL A 355 -30.69 -22.32 16.63
C VAL A 355 -31.68 -23.42 17.00
N GLU A 356 -31.64 -24.55 16.31
CA GLU A 356 -32.52 -25.70 16.59
C GLU A 356 -32.18 -26.41 17.92
N VAL A 357 -30.93 -26.33 18.36
CA VAL A 357 -30.42 -27.03 19.55
C VAL A 357 -30.29 -26.08 20.76
N ASP A 358 -30.55 -24.79 20.57
CA ASP A 358 -30.48 -23.79 21.63
C ASP A 358 -31.47 -24.13 22.76
N PRO A 359 -31.01 -24.42 24.00
CA PRO A 359 -31.89 -24.76 25.10
C PRO A 359 -32.84 -23.62 25.50
N ASP A 360 -32.55 -22.37 25.08
CA ASP A 360 -33.44 -21.23 25.31
C ASP A 360 -34.68 -21.26 24.39
N ASN A 361 -34.64 -22.02 23.29
CA ASN A 361 -35.79 -22.23 22.40
C ASN A 361 -36.71 -23.38 22.85
N TYR A 362 -36.38 -24.05 23.98
CA TYR A 362 -37.17 -25.14 24.54
C TYR A 362 -38.11 -24.63 25.64
N GLU A 363 -39.41 -24.56 25.34
CA GLU A 363 -40.45 -24.06 26.27
C GLU A 363 -40.98 -25.12 27.26
N GLY A 364 -40.35 -26.30 27.33
CA GLY A 364 -40.77 -27.40 28.20
C GLY A 364 -39.99 -27.50 29.52
N ASP A 365 -40.61 -28.12 30.54
CA ASP A 365 -40.02 -28.31 31.88
C ASP A 365 -39.33 -29.68 32.06
N ASP A 366 -39.15 -30.49 31.01
CA ASP A 366 -38.49 -31.79 31.13
C ASP A 366 -36.95 -31.62 31.28
N PRO A 367 -36.37 -31.93 32.45
CA PRO A 367 -34.93 -31.77 32.68
C PRO A 367 -34.09 -32.67 31.76
N LYS A 368 -34.64 -33.81 31.33
CA LYS A 368 -33.92 -34.77 30.46
C LYS A 368 -33.78 -34.27 29.04
N GLU A 369 -34.78 -33.57 28.51
CA GLU A 369 -34.71 -33.02 27.16
C GLU A 369 -33.77 -31.80 27.12
N LYS A 370 -33.73 -31.00 28.19
CA LYS A 370 -32.75 -29.91 28.35
C LYS A 370 -31.30 -30.44 28.36
N GLU A 371 -31.03 -31.48 29.15
CA GLU A 371 -29.71 -32.14 29.18
C GLU A 371 -29.33 -32.70 27.80
N ARG A 372 -30.30 -33.26 27.07
CA ARG A 372 -30.08 -33.79 25.72
C ARG A 372 -29.74 -32.70 24.70
N LEU A 373 -30.37 -31.53 24.79
CA LEU A 373 -30.06 -30.37 23.96
C LEU A 373 -28.65 -29.84 24.24
N GLU A 374 -28.26 -29.73 25.51
CA GLU A 374 -26.90 -29.35 25.91
C GLU A 374 -25.84 -30.32 25.37
N GLN A 375 -26.08 -31.64 25.47
CA GLN A 375 -25.18 -32.66 24.92
C GLN A 375 -25.07 -32.57 23.38
N LYS A 376 -26.18 -32.31 22.69
CA LYS A 376 -26.19 -32.08 21.23
C LYS A 376 -25.43 -30.80 20.86
N MET A 377 -25.59 -29.72 21.62
CA MET A 377 -24.91 -28.45 21.41
C MET A 377 -23.39 -28.63 21.56
N MET A 378 -22.96 -29.36 22.60
CA MET A 378 -21.55 -29.65 22.84
C MET A 378 -20.93 -30.46 21.68
N LYS A 379 -21.66 -31.48 21.18
CA LYS A 379 -21.23 -32.27 20.00
C LYS A 379 -21.20 -31.43 18.72
N LEU A 380 -22.18 -30.55 18.53
CA LEU A 380 -22.26 -29.63 17.40
C LEU A 380 -21.09 -28.64 17.37
N ASN A 381 -20.72 -28.08 18.53
CA ASN A 381 -19.56 -27.19 18.68
C ASN A 381 -18.25 -27.92 18.36
N LYS A 382 -18.04 -29.13 18.92
CA LYS A 382 -16.89 -29.98 18.61
C LYS A 382 -16.79 -30.31 17.12
N ALA A 383 -17.90 -30.69 16.49
CA ALA A 383 -17.95 -30.99 15.06
C ALA A 383 -17.56 -29.76 14.21
N LYS A 384 -18.05 -28.56 14.56
CA LYS A 384 -17.67 -27.33 13.88
C LYS A 384 -16.19 -26.99 14.11
N ASP A 385 -15.64 -27.14 15.31
CA ASP A 385 -14.24 -26.81 15.59
C ASP A 385 -13.27 -27.75 14.86
N VAL A 386 -13.58 -29.05 14.78
CA VAL A 386 -12.77 -30.03 14.06
C VAL A 386 -12.89 -29.86 12.55
N LEU A 387 -14.11 -29.66 12.02
CA LEU A 387 -14.32 -29.63 10.56
C LEU A 387 -14.10 -28.26 9.91
N SER A 388 -14.13 -27.16 10.66
CA SER A 388 -13.96 -25.81 10.09
C SER A 388 -12.49 -25.39 9.88
N ASN A 389 -11.54 -26.05 10.54
CA ASN A 389 -10.11 -25.85 10.34
C ASN A 389 -9.54 -26.96 9.43
N GLU A 390 -8.85 -26.57 8.35
CA GLU A 390 -8.33 -27.50 7.35
C GLU A 390 -7.36 -28.53 7.94
N LYS A 391 -6.51 -28.13 8.89
CA LYS A 391 -5.51 -28.99 9.55
C LYS A 391 -6.18 -29.98 10.50
N SER A 392 -7.07 -29.49 11.37
CA SER A 392 -7.83 -30.35 12.29
C SER A 392 -8.71 -31.36 11.54
N ARG A 393 -9.28 -30.95 10.41
CA ARG A 393 -10.08 -31.81 9.54
C ARG A 393 -9.22 -32.87 8.85
N GLU A 394 -8.02 -32.53 8.38
CA GLU A 394 -7.10 -33.50 7.78
C GLU A 394 -6.65 -34.55 8.81
N GLU A 395 -6.36 -34.13 10.04
CA GLU A 395 -6.03 -35.05 11.14
C GLU A 395 -7.20 -36.00 11.44
N TYR A 396 -8.42 -35.49 11.47
CA TYR A 396 -9.64 -36.27 11.63
C TYR A 396 -9.86 -37.27 10.47
N ASP A 397 -9.80 -36.79 9.23
CA ASP A 397 -10.04 -37.59 8.01
C ASP A 397 -8.96 -38.66 7.79
N SER A 398 -7.73 -38.43 8.27
CA SER A 398 -6.61 -39.37 8.16
C SER A 398 -6.67 -40.52 9.15
N GLY A 399 -7.59 -40.49 10.12
CA GLY A 399 -7.68 -41.50 11.19
C GLY A 399 -6.52 -41.46 12.17
N ARG A 400 -5.69 -40.40 12.16
CA ARG A 400 -4.58 -40.20 13.13
C ARG A 400 -5.06 -39.82 14.52
N SER A 401 -6.36 -39.64 14.72
CA SER A 401 -6.99 -39.51 16.03
C SER A 401 -7.01 -40.85 16.79
N SER A 402 -5.84 -41.34 17.21
CA SER A 402 -5.76 -42.23 18.37
C SER A 402 -6.00 -41.42 19.64
N PHE A 403 -7.21 -40.93 19.85
CA PHE A 403 -7.65 -40.40 21.14
C PHE A 403 -8.17 -41.55 22.02
N SER A 404 -7.28 -42.49 22.33
CA SER A 404 -7.39 -43.30 23.54
C SER A 404 -6.49 -42.67 24.59
N ASN A 405 -7.06 -41.81 25.43
CA ASN A 405 -6.57 -41.50 26.79
C ASN A 405 -5.05 -41.40 26.98
N ARG A 406 -4.36 -40.45 26.33
CA ARG A 406 -3.03 -40.03 26.75
C ARG A 406 -2.94 -38.52 26.77
N GLY A 407 -2.80 -38.00 27.99
CA GLY A 407 -2.45 -36.61 28.22
C GLY A 407 -1.13 -36.22 27.56
N PHE A 408 -1.05 -34.94 27.24
CA PHE A 408 0.14 -34.10 27.30
C PHE A 408 1.46 -34.83 27.66
N LYS A 409 2.20 -35.29 26.66
CA LYS A 409 3.65 -35.50 26.81
C LYS A 409 4.37 -35.62 25.46
N GLY A 410 5.34 -34.73 25.27
CA GLY A 410 6.64 -35.06 24.70
C GLY A 410 6.69 -35.39 23.21
N SER A 411 6.94 -34.36 22.41
CA SER A 411 7.62 -34.50 21.13
C SER A 411 8.98 -35.17 21.33
N THR A 412 9.23 -36.32 20.70
CA THR A 412 10.60 -36.78 20.41
C THR A 412 10.63 -37.76 19.23
N GLY A 413 11.38 -37.37 18.20
CA GLY A 413 12.34 -38.24 17.51
C GLY A 413 11.83 -39.16 16.39
N TYR A 414 11.86 -38.67 15.16
CA TYR A 414 12.24 -39.50 14.01
C TYR A 414 13.26 -38.75 13.15
N GLN A 415 14.49 -39.28 13.20
CA GLN A 415 15.70 -38.77 12.59
C GLN A 415 15.79 -39.31 11.16
N SER A 416 15.82 -38.42 10.15
CA SER A 416 16.27 -38.76 8.81
C SER A 416 17.16 -37.64 8.27
N TYR A 417 18.42 -37.99 8.01
CA TYR A 417 19.50 -37.08 7.64
C TYR A 417 19.26 -36.50 6.23
N GLY A 418 19.20 -35.16 6.13
CA GLY A 418 19.23 -34.42 4.87
C GLY A 418 17.95 -33.64 4.54
N GLY A 419 17.65 -32.56 5.28
CA GLY A 419 16.59 -31.59 4.93
C GLY A 419 15.73 -31.05 6.08
N GLN A 420 15.76 -31.69 7.26
CA GLN A 420 14.89 -31.35 8.40
C GLN A 420 15.30 -30.07 9.16
N ASP A 421 16.60 -29.77 9.27
CA ASP A 421 17.07 -28.61 10.05
C ASP A 421 16.42 -27.29 9.60
N PHE A 422 16.19 -27.12 8.30
CA PHE A 422 15.60 -25.90 7.77
C PHE A 422 14.11 -25.78 8.10
N GLN A 423 13.33 -26.88 8.01
CA GLN A 423 11.89 -26.88 8.33
C GLN A 423 11.64 -26.76 9.85
N ASP A 424 12.46 -27.39 10.69
CA ASP A 424 12.33 -27.33 12.15
C ASP A 424 12.68 -25.92 12.68
N ILE A 425 13.70 -25.29 12.10
CA ILE A 425 14.02 -23.87 12.34
C ILE A 425 12.87 -22.99 11.87
N PHE A 426 12.40 -23.18 10.64
CA PHE A 426 11.33 -22.36 10.08
C PHE A 426 10.08 -22.38 10.96
N SER A 427 9.63 -23.57 11.37
CA SER A 427 8.47 -23.74 12.26
C SER A 427 8.68 -23.12 13.63
N MET A 428 9.88 -23.19 14.22
CA MET A 428 10.22 -22.48 15.46
C MET A 428 10.15 -20.94 15.31
N PHE A 429 10.47 -20.41 14.12
CA PHE A 429 10.57 -18.98 13.89
C PHE A 429 9.29 -18.30 13.39
N PHE A 430 8.40 -19.04 12.70
CA PHE A 430 7.18 -18.51 12.08
C PHE A 430 5.90 -19.26 12.48
N GLY A 431 5.98 -20.38 13.22
CA GLY A 431 4.84 -21.18 13.67
C GLY A 431 4.16 -20.72 14.98
N GLY A 432 4.66 -19.66 15.62
CA GLY A 432 4.07 -19.08 16.83
C GLY A 432 3.04 -18.00 16.50
N GLY A 433 1.76 -18.31 16.62
CA GLY A 433 0.66 -17.38 16.30
C GLY A 433 0.51 -16.20 17.26
N GLY A 434 0.11 -15.06 16.70
CA GLY A 434 -0.61 -14.00 17.40
C GLY A 434 0.21 -12.75 17.77
N SER A 435 0.24 -11.76 16.88
CA SER A 435 0.34 -10.35 17.28
C SER A 435 -0.36 -9.46 16.26
N GLY A 436 -1.29 -8.63 16.76
CA GLY A 436 -2.35 -7.97 16.02
C GLY A 436 -1.87 -6.94 14.99
N PHE A 437 -2.33 -7.13 13.76
CA PHE A 437 -2.30 -6.16 12.68
C PHE A 437 -3.43 -5.14 12.91
N GLY A 438 -3.15 -4.06 13.65
CA GLY A 438 -4.05 -2.91 13.83
C GLY A 438 -3.62 -1.72 12.98
N SER A 439 -4.47 -1.33 12.03
CA SER A 439 -4.29 -0.20 11.11
C SER A 439 -4.46 1.15 11.82
N SER A 440 -3.56 2.11 11.58
CA SER A 440 -3.71 3.52 11.96
C SER A 440 -3.49 4.41 10.74
N GLY A 441 -4.45 5.31 10.50
CA GLY A 441 -4.57 6.13 9.29
C GLY A 441 -3.37 7.03 9.00
N HIS A 442 -2.93 7.01 7.75
CA HIS A 442 -1.84 7.84 7.24
C HIS A 442 -2.29 9.29 7.00
N THR A 443 -1.50 10.23 7.52
CA THR A 443 -1.63 11.67 7.24
C THR A 443 -0.70 12.05 6.09
N TYR A 444 -1.23 12.68 5.04
CA TYR A 444 -0.44 13.21 3.94
C TYR A 444 0.14 14.59 4.31
N TYR A 445 1.43 14.81 4.10
CA TYR A 445 2.18 16.02 4.50
C TYR A 445 1.90 17.27 3.66
N PHE A 446 0.73 17.38 3.06
CA PHE A 446 0.26 18.61 2.43
C PHE A 446 -0.95 19.16 3.18
N THR A 447 -0.74 19.59 4.42
CA THR A 447 -1.55 20.69 4.93
C THR A 447 -0.87 21.97 4.47
N THR A 448 -1.48 22.63 3.49
CA THR A 448 -1.09 24.00 3.13
C THR A 448 -1.52 24.90 4.29
N GLY A 449 -0.62 25.14 5.24
CA GLY A 449 -0.82 26.19 6.22
C GLY A 449 -0.79 27.55 5.52
N ASN A 450 -1.96 28.16 5.34
CA ASN A 450 -2.27 29.46 5.95
C ASN A 450 -3.77 29.81 5.78
N SER A 451 -4.51 29.81 6.90
CA SER A 451 -5.51 30.83 7.33
C SER A 451 -6.59 30.19 8.22
N GLY A 452 -6.91 30.87 9.32
CA GLY A 452 -7.73 30.35 10.40
C GLY A 452 -9.21 30.13 10.08
N GLY A 453 -9.89 29.50 11.03
CA GLY A 453 -11.32 29.23 10.98
C GLY A 453 -11.60 27.79 11.39
N GLY A 454 -11.76 27.56 12.69
CA GLY A 454 -12.07 26.24 13.22
C GLY A 454 -13.39 25.71 12.67
N PHE A 455 -13.44 24.40 12.44
CA PHE A 455 -14.67 23.64 12.59
C PHE A 455 -14.31 22.24 13.08
N ARG A 456 -14.66 22.00 14.34
CA ARG A 456 -14.79 20.70 14.96
C ARG A 456 -16.27 20.35 14.82
N ALA A 457 -16.61 19.21 14.24
CA ALA A 457 -17.91 18.58 14.48
C ALA A 457 -17.82 17.08 14.18
N MET A 458 -18.02 16.33 15.27
CA MET A 458 -18.52 14.96 15.47
C MET A 458 -18.21 13.87 14.43
#